data_AF-A0A2V8B6V3-F1
#
_entry.id   AF-A0A2V8B6V3-F1
#
_cell.length_a   1.000
_cell.length_b   1.000
_cell.length_c   1.000
_cell.angle_alpha   90.00
_cell.angle_beta   90.00
_cell.angle_gamma   90.00
#
_symmetry.space_group_name_H-M   'P 1'
#
loop_
_entity.id
_entity.type
_entity.pdbx_description
1 polymer ?
#
loop_
_entity_poly.entity_id
_entity_poly.type
_entity_poly.pdbx_seq_one_letter_code
_entity_poly.pdbx_strand_id
1 'polypeptide(L)'
;VLGSHPIPGFLRTVAPRSVQTSPMALLIFIAALLLAIALLRQIQGVLTWVLYTYTGEKLLQDFRAALFRHVQRLSLSYHDSRGTSDSTYRIQYDAYCVQAVTLNGLIPMITSSFTLLGMVIVIARMDWQLALVALAVTPVLYLLSRIFREPLR
;
A
#
# COMPACT_ATOMS: atom_id res chain seq x y z
N VAL A 1 25.40 -17.39 22.86
CA VAL A 1 24.09 -18.03 23.18
C VAL A 1 23.39 -18.56 21.91
N LEU A 2 24.13 -19.11 20.93
CA LEU A 2 23.60 -19.57 19.63
C LEU A 2 24.08 -21.00 19.29
N GLY A 3 24.19 -21.87 20.30
CA GLY A 3 24.89 -23.15 20.20
C GLY A 3 24.03 -24.42 20.07
N SER A 4 22.69 -24.34 20.12
CA SER A 4 21.89 -25.57 20.29
C SER A 4 20.48 -25.58 19.69
N HIS A 5 20.07 -24.56 18.93
CA HIS A 5 18.77 -24.60 18.25
C HIS A 5 18.91 -25.17 16.83
N PRO A 6 18.20 -26.26 16.49
CA PRO A 6 18.21 -26.82 15.16
C PRO A 6 17.72 -25.78 14.15
N ILE A 7 18.41 -25.72 13.01
CA ILE A 7 18.11 -24.80 11.91
C ILE A 7 16.64 -24.98 11.50
N PRO A 8 15.82 -23.91 11.45
CA PRO A 8 14.43 -23.98 11.02
C PRO A 8 14.30 -24.68 9.66
N GLY A 9 13.31 -25.56 9.49
CA GLY A 9 13.15 -26.38 8.27
C GLY A 9 13.11 -25.57 6.97
N PHE A 10 12.54 -24.36 7.01
CA PHE A 10 12.50 -23.44 5.86
C PHE A 10 13.88 -22.90 5.44
N LEU A 11 14.85 -22.85 6.35
CA LEU A 11 16.22 -22.46 6.01
C LEU A 11 17.03 -23.64 5.48
N ARG A 12 16.66 -24.89 5.79
CA ARG A 12 17.32 -26.08 5.22
C ARG A 12 17.00 -26.32 3.75
N THR A 13 15.84 -25.86 3.28
CA THR A 13 15.45 -25.95 1.86
C THR A 13 16.14 -24.91 0.99
N VAL A 14 16.47 -23.74 1.56
CA VAL A 14 17.12 -22.63 0.84
C VAL A 14 18.64 -22.60 1.07
N ALA A 15 19.14 -23.07 2.22
CA ALA A 15 20.57 -23.06 2.54
C ALA A 15 21.32 -24.20 1.82
N PRO A 16 22.44 -23.89 1.13
CA PRO A 16 23.34 -24.90 0.59
C PRO A 16 23.84 -25.85 1.69
N ARG A 17 23.98 -27.15 1.40
CA ARG A 17 24.49 -28.15 2.36
C ARG A 17 25.87 -27.78 2.94
N SER A 18 26.69 -27.02 2.21
CA SER A 18 28.00 -26.52 2.64
C SER A 18 27.96 -25.52 3.80
N VAL A 19 26.83 -24.85 4.02
CA VAL A 19 26.66 -23.81 5.06
C VAL A 19 26.25 -24.42 6.41
N GLN A 20 25.78 -25.68 6.41
CA GLN A 20 25.28 -26.36 7.61
C GLN A 20 26.41 -26.87 8.52
N THR A 21 27.65 -26.95 8.00
CA THR A 21 28.81 -27.53 8.69
C THR A 21 29.59 -26.50 9.52
N SER A 22 29.46 -25.20 9.23
CA SER A 22 30.21 -24.13 9.91
C SER A 22 29.27 -23.00 10.41
N PRO A 23 29.26 -22.70 11.72
CA PRO A 23 28.45 -21.60 12.27
C PRO A 23 28.74 -20.24 11.62
N MET A 24 29.99 -19.98 11.20
CA MET A 24 30.38 -18.72 10.56
C MET A 24 29.83 -18.60 9.14
N ALA A 25 29.83 -19.70 8.37
CA ALA A 25 29.24 -19.72 7.04
C ALA A 25 27.72 -19.48 7.10
N LEU A 26 27.04 -20.03 8.12
CA LEU A 26 25.61 -19.82 8.35
C LEU A 26 25.29 -18.36 8.67
N LEU A 27 26.10 -17.70 9.50
CA LEU A 27 25.95 -16.28 9.80
C LEU A 27 26.09 -15.40 8.54
N ILE A 28 27.12 -15.65 7.72
CA ILE A 28 27.35 -14.90 6.48
C ILE A 28 26.19 -15.12 5.49
N PHE A 29 25.70 -16.35 5.36
CA PHE A 29 24.56 -16.66 4.49
C PHE A 29 23.28 -15.94 4.93
N ILE A 30 22.94 -15.98 6.22
CA ILE A 30 21.77 -15.27 6.75
C ILE A 30 21.93 -13.75 6.58
N ALA A 31 23.12 -13.20 6.86
CA ALA A 31 23.40 -11.78 6.66
C ALA A 31 23.24 -11.37 5.19
N ALA A 32 23.76 -12.17 4.25
CA ALA A 32 23.60 -11.94 2.82
C ALA A 32 22.14 -12.04 2.37
N LEU A 33 21.39 -13.02 2.88
CA LEU A 33 19.96 -13.18 2.59
C LEU A 33 19.15 -12.00 3.11
N LEU A 34 19.41 -11.54 4.33
CA LEU A 34 18.77 -10.35 4.90
C LEU A 34 19.07 -9.10 4.07
N LEU A 35 20.33 -8.93 3.65
CA LEU A 35 20.72 -7.82 2.78
C LEU A 35 20.00 -7.89 1.43
N ALA A 36 19.92 -9.08 0.82
CA ALA A 36 19.21 -9.27 -0.45
C ALA A 36 17.70 -8.95 -0.33
N ILE A 37 17.04 -9.41 0.74
CA ILE A 37 15.62 -9.11 1.01
C ILE A 37 15.44 -7.60 1.25
N ALA A 38 16.34 -6.97 2.00
CA ALA A 38 16.28 -5.53 2.25
C ALA A 38 16.41 -4.73 0.95
N LEU A 39 17.37 -5.07 0.08
CA LEU A 39 17.54 -4.46 -1.23
C LEU A 39 16.32 -4.66 -2.11
N LEU A 40 15.77 -5.88 -2.15
CA LEU A 40 14.57 -6.18 -2.93
C LEU A 40 13.37 -5.34 -2.46
N ARG A 41 13.18 -5.21 -1.15
CA ARG A 41 12.12 -4.34 -0.57
C ARG A 41 12.31 -2.89 -0.96
N GLN A 42 13.54 -2.38 -0.96
CA GLN A 42 13.83 -1.00 -1.36
C GLN A 42 13.54 -0.78 -2.84
N ILE A 43 13.98 -1.69 -3.72
CA ILE A 43 13.70 -1.63 -5.16
C ILE A 43 12.20 -1.66 -5.40
N GLN A 44 11.47 -2.57 -4.74
CA GLN A 44 10.02 -2.64 -4.81
C GLN A 44 9.37 -1.32 -4.36
N GLY A 45 9.86 -0.73 -3.28
CA GLY A 45 9.38 0.55 -2.76
C GLY A 45 9.55 1.69 -3.76
N VAL A 46 10.74 1.83 -4.34
CA VAL A 46 11.04 2.84 -5.37
C VAL A 46 10.17 2.63 -6.60
N LEU A 47 10.06 1.39 -7.11
CA LEU A 47 9.24 1.08 -8.27
C LEU A 47 7.76 1.41 -8.02
N THR A 48 7.26 1.06 -6.85
CA THR A 48 5.88 1.38 -6.43
C THR A 48 5.69 2.89 -6.40
N TRP A 49 6.60 3.64 -5.78
CA TRP A 49 6.53 5.09 -5.73
C TRP A 49 6.54 5.76 -7.11
N VAL A 50 7.42 5.31 -8.01
CA VAL A 50 7.48 5.80 -9.40
C VAL A 50 6.18 5.51 -10.13
N LEU A 51 5.65 4.29 -10.03
CA LEU A 51 4.40 3.91 -10.68
C LEU A 51 3.21 4.71 -10.14
N TYR A 52 3.10 4.87 -8.81
CA TYR A 52 2.04 5.68 -8.20
C TYR A 52 2.10 7.13 -8.67
N THR A 53 3.30 7.72 -8.69
CA THR A 53 3.49 9.13 -9.12
C THR A 53 3.16 9.29 -10.60
N TYR A 54 3.71 8.41 -11.45
CA TYR A 54 3.47 8.47 -12.89
C TYR A 54 2.00 8.28 -13.25
N THR A 55 1.36 7.26 -12.69
CA THR A 55 -0.07 7.00 -12.91
C THR A 55 -0.91 8.16 -12.41
N GLY A 56 -0.53 8.77 -11.29
CA GLY A 56 -1.26 9.91 -10.76
C GLY A 56 -1.17 11.12 -11.66
N GLU A 57 0.04 11.54 -12.04
CA GLU A 57 0.22 12.69 -12.92
C GLU A 57 -0.48 12.48 -14.27
N LYS A 58 -0.39 11.28 -14.84
CA LYS A 58 -1.09 10.93 -16.09
C LYS A 58 -2.61 11.04 -15.95
N LEU A 59 -3.18 10.47 -14.88
CA LEU A 59 -4.63 10.57 -14.61
C LEU A 59 -5.08 12.04 -14.49
N LEU A 60 -4.30 12.86 -13.77
CA LEU A 60 -4.59 14.27 -13.58
C LEU A 60 -4.50 15.05 -14.90
N GLN A 61 -3.47 14.80 -15.70
CA GLN A 61 -3.27 15.41 -17.00
C GLN A 61 -4.44 15.09 -17.94
N ASP A 62 -4.82 13.81 -18.04
CA ASP A 62 -5.92 13.37 -18.90
C ASP A 62 -7.25 13.99 -18.47
N PHE A 63 -7.51 14.04 -17.16
CA PHE A 63 -8.74 14.62 -16.61
C PHE A 63 -8.81 16.14 -16.82
N ARG A 64 -7.72 16.87 -16.58
CA ARG A 64 -7.63 18.32 -16.87
C ARG A 64 -7.84 18.61 -18.35
N ALA A 65 -7.25 17.81 -19.23
CA ALA A 65 -7.43 17.96 -20.67
C ALA A 65 -8.88 17.69 -21.10
N ALA A 66 -9.55 16.71 -20.50
CA ALA A 66 -10.96 16.43 -20.75
C ALA A 66 -11.87 17.58 -20.28
N LEU A 67 -11.66 18.08 -19.06
CA LEU A 67 -12.39 19.23 -18.52
C LEU A 67 -12.18 20.48 -19.37
N PHE A 68 -10.94 20.78 -19.76
CA PHE A 68 -10.63 21.93 -20.60
C PHE A 68 -11.35 21.88 -21.94
N ARG A 69 -11.30 20.73 -22.65
CA ARG A 69 -12.05 20.53 -23.91
C ARG A 69 -13.56 20.65 -23.72
N HIS A 70 -14.09 20.23 -22.57
CA HIS A 70 -15.51 20.37 -22.28
C HIS A 70 -15.89 21.84 -22.05
N VAL A 71 -15.13 22.57 -21.22
CA VAL A 71 -15.32 23.99 -20.93
C VAL A 71 -15.27 24.84 -22.21
N GLN A 72 -14.37 24.56 -23.14
CA GLN A 72 -14.28 25.31 -24.41
C GLN A 72 -15.49 25.15 -25.33
N ARG A 73 -16.34 24.13 -25.14
CA ARG A 73 -17.54 23.88 -25.95
C ARG A 73 -18.83 24.37 -25.29
N LEU A 74 -18.74 24.96 -24.11
CA LEU A 74 -19.90 25.56 -23.44
C LEU A 74 -20.29 26.90 -24.10
N SER A 75 -21.55 27.28 -23.93
CA SER A 75 -22.10 28.50 -24.54
C SER A 75 -21.56 29.76 -23.86
N LEU A 76 -21.54 30.89 -24.59
CA LEU A 76 -21.17 32.19 -24.01
C LEU A 76 -22.01 32.53 -22.77
N SER A 77 -23.32 32.24 -22.81
CA SER A 77 -24.24 32.45 -21.67
C SER A 77 -23.82 31.69 -20.41
N TYR A 78 -23.22 30.50 -20.56
CA TYR A 78 -22.66 29.77 -19.41
C TYR A 78 -21.43 30.49 -18.82
N HIS A 79 -20.54 31.00 -19.69
CA HIS A 79 -19.36 31.75 -19.26
C HIS A 79 -19.74 33.08 -18.58
N ASP A 80 -20.74 33.79 -19.08
CA ASP A 80 -21.22 35.05 -18.48
C ASP A 80 -21.91 34.84 -17.13
N SER A 81 -22.61 33.72 -16.93
CA SER A 81 -23.35 33.44 -15.69
C SER A 81 -22.49 32.84 -14.56
N ARG A 82 -21.55 31.94 -14.88
CA ARG A 82 -20.69 31.27 -13.90
C ARG A 82 -19.34 31.95 -13.70
N GLY A 83 -18.88 32.70 -14.70
CA GLY A 83 -17.55 33.31 -14.70
C GLY A 83 -16.41 32.33 -15.00
N THR A 84 -15.32 32.85 -15.54
CA THR A 84 -14.13 32.07 -15.91
C THR A 84 -13.41 31.46 -14.70
N SER A 85 -13.49 32.13 -13.53
CA SER A 85 -12.86 31.68 -12.29
C SER A 85 -13.38 30.32 -11.81
N ASP A 86 -14.69 30.05 -11.94
CA ASP A 86 -15.30 28.76 -11.59
C ASP A 86 -14.74 27.63 -12.46
N SER A 87 -14.70 27.83 -13.77
CA SER A 87 -14.16 26.83 -14.71
C SER A 87 -12.69 26.53 -14.44
N THR A 88 -11.90 27.57 -14.17
CA THR A 88 -10.48 27.44 -13.80
C THR A 88 -10.31 26.70 -12.47
N TYR A 89 -11.14 26.99 -11.47
CA TYR A 89 -11.10 26.32 -10.17
C TYR A 89 -11.35 24.82 -10.32
N ARG A 90 -12.37 24.42 -11.07
CA ARG A 90 -12.73 23.01 -11.30
C ARG A 90 -11.62 22.24 -12.04
N ILE A 91 -10.97 22.87 -13.01
CA ILE A 91 -9.83 22.27 -13.73
C ILE A 91 -8.62 22.13 -12.80
N GLN A 92 -8.35 23.10 -11.93
CA GLN A 92 -7.14 23.08 -11.10
C GLN A 92 -7.30 22.22 -9.84
N TYR A 93 -8.37 22.45 -9.07
CA TYR A 93 -8.58 21.89 -7.73
C TYR A 93 -9.44 20.62 -7.76
N ASP A 94 -10.63 20.65 -8.36
CA ASP A 94 -11.51 19.47 -8.35
C ASP A 94 -10.86 18.28 -9.07
N ALA A 95 -10.18 18.53 -10.20
CA ALA A 95 -9.42 17.51 -10.91
C ALA A 95 -8.38 16.82 -10.01
N TYR A 96 -7.66 17.61 -9.21
CA TYR A 96 -6.68 17.09 -8.26
C TYR A 96 -7.36 16.31 -7.12
N CYS A 97 -8.47 16.81 -6.58
CA CYS A 97 -9.23 16.11 -5.55
C CYS A 97 -9.71 14.72 -6.03
N VAL A 98 -10.22 14.61 -7.26
CA VAL A 98 -10.64 13.33 -7.85
C VAL A 98 -9.46 12.37 -8.00
N GLN A 99 -8.32 12.88 -8.49
CA GLN A 99 -7.08 12.11 -8.59
C GLN A 99 -6.63 11.61 -7.20
N ALA A 100 -6.60 12.49 -6.20
CA ALA A 100 -6.17 12.17 -4.84
C ALA A 100 -7.09 11.15 -4.16
N VAL A 101 -8.41 11.27 -4.26
CA VAL A 101 -9.37 10.29 -3.71
C VAL A 101 -9.20 8.93 -4.37
N THR A 102 -8.92 8.91 -5.67
CA THR A 102 -8.72 7.66 -6.42
C THR A 102 -7.43 6.95 -6.01
N LEU A 103 -6.31 7.69 -5.98
CA LEU A 103 -4.98 7.12 -5.72
C LEU A 103 -4.69 6.87 -4.24
N ASN A 104 -5.15 7.75 -3.35
CA ASN A 104 -4.87 7.66 -1.91
C ASN A 104 -6.03 7.08 -1.11
N GLY A 105 -7.23 7.03 -1.69
CA GLY A 105 -8.42 6.46 -1.05
C GLY A 105 -8.76 5.10 -1.63
N LEU A 106 -9.34 5.09 -2.83
CA LEU A 106 -9.96 3.91 -3.43
C LEU A 106 -8.97 2.77 -3.68
N ILE A 107 -7.84 3.06 -4.35
CA ILE A 107 -6.83 2.03 -4.67
C ILE A 107 -6.27 1.40 -3.38
N PRO A 108 -5.75 2.17 -2.40
CA PRO A 108 -5.26 1.62 -1.13
C PRO A 108 -6.34 0.86 -0.37
N MET A 109 -7.59 1.36 -0.33
CA MET A 109 -8.69 0.67 0.34
C MET A 109 -8.92 -0.72 -0.24
N ILE A 110 -8.93 -0.85 -1.57
CA ILE A 110 -9.07 -2.14 -2.25
C ILE A 110 -7.86 -3.04 -1.94
N THR A 111 -6.63 -2.53 -2.12
CA THR A 111 -5.41 -3.30 -1.87
C THR A 111 -5.29 -3.77 -0.42
N SER A 112 -5.60 -2.91 0.56
CA SER A 112 -5.62 -3.23 1.98
C SER A 112 -6.69 -4.27 2.31
N SER A 113 -7.86 -4.20 1.68
CA SER A 113 -8.93 -5.20 1.87
C SER A 113 -8.50 -6.58 1.36
N PHE A 114 -7.89 -6.65 0.18
CA PHE A 114 -7.32 -7.89 -0.35
C PHE A 114 -6.17 -8.43 0.51
N THR A 115 -5.30 -7.54 1.01
CA THR A 115 -4.19 -7.94 1.88
C THR A 115 -4.70 -8.50 3.20
N LEU A 116 -5.69 -7.85 3.83
CA LEU A 116 -6.34 -8.32 5.05
C LEU A 116 -6.98 -9.69 4.82
N LEU A 117 -7.75 -9.84 3.75
CA LEU A 117 -8.40 -11.10 3.40
C LEU A 117 -7.36 -12.21 3.19
N GLY A 118 -6.28 -11.93 2.47
CA GLY A 118 -5.17 -12.85 2.26
C GLY A 118 -4.52 -13.29 3.57
N MET A 119 -4.25 -12.34 4.49
CA MET A 119 -3.71 -12.65 5.82
C MET A 119 -4.65 -13.57 6.62
N VAL A 120 -5.95 -13.25 6.67
CA VAL A 120 -6.94 -14.08 7.38
C VAL A 120 -6.99 -15.50 6.81
N ILE A 121 -7.01 -15.63 5.48
CA ILE A 121 -6.99 -16.94 4.81
C ILE A 121 -5.73 -17.72 5.17
N VAL A 122 -4.55 -17.10 5.09
CA VAL A 122 -3.27 -17.76 5.41
C VAL A 122 -3.23 -18.24 6.85
N ILE A 123 -3.65 -17.40 7.80
CA ILE A 123 -3.68 -17.78 9.22
C ILE A 123 -4.69 -18.91 9.43
N ALA A 124 -5.90 -18.82 8.88
CA ALA A 124 -6.92 -19.85 9.03
C ALA A 124 -6.49 -21.21 8.42
N ARG A 125 -5.65 -21.20 7.37
CA ARG A 125 -5.05 -22.40 6.79
C ARG A 125 -3.95 -23.01 7.66
N MET A 126 -3.20 -22.19 8.40
CA MET A 126 -2.20 -22.68 9.35
C MET A 126 -2.85 -23.20 10.63
N ASP A 127 -3.71 -22.38 11.23
CA ASP A 127 -4.41 -22.65 12.48
C ASP A 127 -5.70 -21.80 12.55
N TRP A 128 -6.84 -22.48 12.47
CA TRP A 128 -8.15 -21.83 12.49
C TRP A 128 -8.51 -21.25 13.86
N GLN A 129 -7.96 -21.78 14.97
CA GLN A 129 -8.19 -21.27 16.31
C GLN A 129 -7.48 -19.93 16.48
N LEU A 130 -6.22 -19.83 16.03
CA LEU A 130 -5.49 -18.57 16.03
C LEU A 130 -6.16 -17.50 15.16
N ALA A 131 -6.72 -17.88 14.01
CA ALA A 131 -7.47 -16.96 13.15
C ALA A 131 -8.71 -16.38 13.86
N LEU A 132 -9.49 -17.21 14.55
CA LEU A 132 -10.66 -16.78 15.29
C LEU A 132 -10.30 -15.86 16.46
N VAL A 133 -9.24 -16.17 17.20
CA VAL A 133 -8.76 -15.31 18.28
C VAL A 133 -8.34 -13.94 17.73
N ALA A 134 -7.57 -13.91 16.64
CA ALA A 134 -7.16 -12.65 16.00
C ALA A 134 -8.37 -11.83 15.50
N LEU A 135 -9.36 -12.48 14.90
CA LEU A 135 -10.57 -11.82 14.42
C LEU A 135 -11.43 -11.28 15.57
N ALA A 136 -11.49 -11.99 16.71
CA ALA A 136 -12.22 -11.56 17.89
C ALA A 136 -11.60 -10.35 18.59
N VAL A 137 -10.27 -10.21 18.55
CA VAL A 137 -9.55 -9.04 19.11
C VAL A 137 -9.74 -7.79 18.24
N THR A 138 -9.90 -7.96 16.93
CA THR A 138 -10.01 -6.86 15.95
C THR A 138 -11.14 -5.86 16.27
N PRO A 139 -12.41 -6.25 16.53
CA PRO A 139 -13.48 -5.31 16.86
C PRO A 139 -13.23 -4.57 18.18
N VAL A 140 -12.59 -5.21 19.17
CA VAL A 140 -12.23 -4.56 20.44
C VAL A 140 -11.22 -3.44 20.19
N LEU A 141 -10.16 -3.72 19.42
CA LEU A 141 -9.18 -2.70 19.04
C LEU A 141 -9.80 -1.57 18.20
N TYR A 142 -10.71 -1.90 17.29
CA TYR A 142 -11.44 -0.92 16.50
C TYR A 142 -12.28 0.01 17.38
N LEU A 143 -13.02 -0.53 18.35
CA LEU A 143 -13.79 0.25 19.31
C LEU A 143 -12.91 1.17 20.15
N LEU A 144 -11.80 0.64 20.68
CA LEU A 144 -10.82 1.44 21.43
C LEU A 144 -10.27 2.57 20.56
N SER A 145 -9.79 2.26 19.36
CA SER A 145 -9.26 3.26 18.42
C SER A 145 -10.28 4.35 18.10
N ARG A 146 -11.57 3.99 17.96
CA ARG A 146 -12.65 4.95 17.73
C ARG A 146 -12.86 5.87 18.93
N ILE A 147 -12.86 5.33 20.16
CA ILE A 147 -13.03 6.11 21.40
C ILE A 147 -11.86 7.09 21.58
N PHE A 148 -10.63 6.65 21.36
CA PHE A 148 -9.43 7.51 21.47
C PHE A 148 -9.30 8.55 20.35
N ARG A 149 -10.06 8.44 19.26
CA ARG A 149 -10.08 9.43 18.16
C ARG A 149 -10.91 10.67 18.46
N GLU A 150 -11.85 10.59 19.41
CA GLU A 150 -12.81 11.67 19.72
C GLU A 150 -12.23 12.89 20.48
N PRO A 151 -11.14 12.85 21.29
CA PRO A 151 -10.71 14.03 22.05
C PRO A 151 -9.57 14.87 21.41
N LEU A 152 -9.20 14.66 20.13
CA LEU A 152 -8.19 15.49 19.45
C LEU A 152 -8.81 16.43 18.40
N ARG A 153 -9.83 17.20 18.81
CA ARG A 153 -10.31 18.39 18.12
C ARG A 153 -10.05 19.62 18.96
#